data_AF-A0A954SQ19-F1
#
_entry.id   AF-A0A954SQ19-F1
#
_cell.length_a   1.000
_cell.length_b   1.000
_cell.length_c   1.000
_cell.angle_alpha   90.00
_cell.angle_beta   90.00
_cell.angle_gamma   90.00
#
_symmetry.space_group_name_H-M   'P 1'
#
loop_
_entity.id
_entity.type
_entity.pdbx_description
1 polymer ?
#
loop_
_entity_poly.entity_id
_entity_poly.type
_entity_poly.pdbx_seq_one_letter_code
_entity_poly.pdbx_strand_id
1 'polypeptide(L)'
;MSRREEIAELALGLDPEDRAYVADVLEQSLHGNDFASEAVAAEWRAEIERRLAGYDRGELVAVDAEESLARMREQLAARRRERGAT
;
A
#
# COMPACT_ATOMS: atom_id res chain seq x y z
N MET A 1 -19.13 -22.29 17.03
CA MET A 1 -18.22 -21.32 16.40
C MET A 1 -16.93 -22.05 16.07
N SER A 2 -16.28 -21.73 14.95
CA SER A 2 -14.97 -22.28 14.63
C SER A 2 -13.87 -21.43 15.28
N ARG A 3 -12.68 -22.01 15.49
CA ARG A 3 -11.52 -21.29 16.04
C ARG A 3 -11.18 -20.02 15.25
N ARG A 4 -11.35 -20.02 13.93
CA ARG A 4 -11.16 -18.83 13.08
C ARG A 4 -12.17 -17.72 13.39
N GLU A 5 -13.42 -18.09 13.70
CA GLU A 5 -14.49 -17.14 14.02
C GLU A 5 -14.29 -16.58 15.42
N GLU A 6 -13.84 -17.40 16.38
CA GLU A 6 -13.44 -16.96 17.72
C GLU A 6 -12.31 -15.91 17.69
N ILE A 7 -11.26 -16.16 16.89
CA ILE A 7 -10.15 -15.20 16.74
C ILE A 7 -10.63 -13.90 16.11
N ALA A 8 -11.49 -13.97 15.09
CA ALA A 8 -12.04 -12.78 14.44
C ALA A 8 -12.91 -11.96 15.40
N GLU A 9 -13.77 -12.62 16.19
CA GLU A 9 -14.62 -11.95 17.18
C GLU A 9 -13.78 -11.25 18.26
N LEU A 10 -12.74 -11.93 18.78
CA LEU A 10 -11.81 -11.33 19.75
C LEU A 10 -11.09 -10.11 19.19
N ALA A 11 -10.57 -10.20 17.96
CA ALA A 11 -9.88 -9.09 17.30
C ALA A 11 -10.82 -7.90 17.02
N LEU A 12 -12.09 -8.14 16.72
CA LEU A 12 -13.08 -7.09 16.51
C LEU A 12 -13.48 -6.39 17.82
N GLY A 13 -13.39 -7.07 18.96
CA GLY A 13 -13.63 -6.52 20.29
C GLY A 13 -12.52 -5.61 20.84
N LEU A 14 -11.35 -5.57 20.18
CA LEU A 14 -10.26 -4.66 20.52
C LEU A 14 -10.63 -3.21 20.17
N ASP A 15 -9.97 -2.28 20.86
CA ASP A 15 -10.01 -0.88 20.46
C ASP A 15 -9.36 -0.67 19.06
N PRO A 16 -9.56 0.49 18.41
CA PRO A 16 -9.05 0.71 17.07
C PRO A 16 -7.53 0.59 16.93
N GLU A 17 -6.75 0.93 17.94
CA GLU A 17 -5.27 0.91 17.90
C GLU A 17 -4.76 -0.52 17.98
N ASP A 18 -5.23 -1.29 18.97
CA ASP A 18 -4.88 -2.69 19.14
C ASP A 18 -5.36 -3.55 17.96
N ARG A 19 -6.55 -3.24 17.42
CA ARG A 19 -7.05 -3.92 16.22
C ARG A 19 -6.17 -3.63 15.00
N ALA A 20 -5.67 -2.40 14.84
CA ALA A 20 -4.77 -2.07 13.74
C ALA A 20 -3.44 -2.84 13.87
N TYR A 21 -2.90 -2.95 15.08
CA TYR A 21 -1.72 -3.75 15.35
C TYR A 21 -1.92 -5.23 14.99
N VAL A 22 -3.02 -5.85 15.44
CA VAL A 22 -3.30 -7.26 15.11
C VAL A 22 -3.48 -7.46 13.60
N ALA A 23 -4.13 -6.52 12.90
CA ALA A 23 -4.27 -6.57 11.46
C ALA A 23 -2.91 -6.52 10.74
N ASP A 24 -2.02 -5.63 11.15
CA ASP A 24 -0.66 -5.48 10.61
C ASP A 24 0.18 -6.76 10.82
N VAL A 25 0.18 -7.32 12.02
CA VAL A 25 0.88 -8.59 12.31
C VAL A 25 0.37 -9.74 11.43
N LEU A 26 -0.96 -9.85 11.28
CA LEU A 26 -1.57 -10.88 10.44
C LEU A 26 -1.25 -10.66 8.96
N GLU A 27 -1.29 -9.42 8.47
CA GLU A 27 -0.89 -9.08 7.09
C GLU A 27 0.57 -9.48 6.84
N GLN A 28 1.50 -9.04 7.69
CA GLN A 28 2.92 -9.36 7.55
C GLN A 28 3.19 -10.87 7.56
N SER A 29 2.41 -11.63 8.35
CA SER A 29 2.52 -13.10 8.38
C SER A 29 2.18 -13.76 7.04
N LEU A 30 1.32 -13.15 6.22
CA LEU A 30 0.95 -13.66 4.91
C LEU A 30 2.04 -13.39 3.85
N HIS A 31 2.77 -12.30 4.03
CA HIS A 31 3.81 -11.85 3.11
C HIS A 31 5.22 -12.28 3.51
N GLY A 32 5.39 -12.99 4.64
CA GLY A 32 6.69 -13.50 5.08
C GLY A 32 7.72 -12.39 5.31
N ASN A 33 7.26 -11.19 5.72
CA ASN A 33 8.03 -9.94 5.78
C ASN A 33 8.47 -9.33 4.44
N ASP A 34 8.11 -9.95 3.31
CA ASP A 34 8.52 -9.48 1.98
C ASP A 34 7.30 -8.93 1.22
N PHE A 35 7.20 -7.60 1.12
CA PHE A 35 6.17 -6.90 0.34
C PHE A 35 6.20 -7.22 -1.16
N ALA A 36 7.28 -7.82 -1.64
CA ALA A 36 7.45 -8.32 -3.00
C ALA A 36 8.56 -9.37 -3.02
N SER A 37 8.64 -10.20 -4.07
CA SER A 37 9.82 -11.05 -4.24
C SER A 37 11.10 -10.22 -4.26
N GLU A 38 12.22 -10.78 -3.82
CA GLU A 38 13.52 -10.09 -3.77
C GLU A 38 13.88 -9.42 -5.10
N ALA A 39 13.56 -10.06 -6.23
CA ALA A 39 13.73 -9.51 -7.57
C ALA A 39 12.89 -8.25 -7.80
N VAL A 40 11.61 -8.26 -7.42
CA VAL A 40 10.74 -7.07 -7.56
C VAL A 40 11.19 -5.95 -6.61
N ALA A 41 11.60 -6.29 -5.39
CA ALA A 41 12.13 -5.32 -4.44
C ALA A 41 13.44 -4.66 -4.96
N ALA A 42 14.31 -5.43 -5.61
CA ALA A 42 15.55 -4.92 -6.21
C ALA A 42 15.28 -3.92 -7.34
N GLU A 43 14.35 -4.24 -8.25
CA GLU A 43 13.96 -3.34 -9.34
C GLU A 43 13.34 -2.03 -8.81
N TRP A 44 12.46 -2.11 -7.80
CA TRP A 44 11.91 -0.91 -7.16
C TRP A 44 12.97 -0.07 -6.47
N ARG A 45 13.95 -0.69 -5.81
CA ARG A 45 15.07 0.04 -5.21
C ARG A 45 15.89 0.77 -6.27
N ALA A 46 16.24 0.09 -7.37
CA ALA A 46 16.95 0.70 -8.48
C ALA A 46 16.16 1.87 -9.11
N GLU A 47 14.84 1.73 -9.24
CA GLU A 47 13.96 2.78 -9.73
C GLU A 47 13.96 4.01 -8.82
N ILE A 48 13.85 3.81 -7.50
CA ILE A 48 13.85 4.89 -6.51
C ILE A 48 15.16 5.66 -6.58
N GLU A 49 16.30 4.95 -6.53
CA GLU A 49 17.63 5.56 -6.62
C GLU A 49 17.81 6.36 -7.92
N ARG A 50 17.34 5.82 -9.05
CA ARG A 50 17.40 6.53 -10.33
C ARG A 50 16.60 7.83 -10.31
N ARG A 51 15.40 7.82 -9.71
CA ARG A 51 14.54 9.00 -9.60
C ARG A 51 15.09 10.03 -8.63
N LEU A 52 15.65 9.61 -7.50
CA LEU A 52 16.31 10.53 -6.57
C LEU A 52 17.50 11.22 -7.24
N ALA A 53 18.36 10.45 -7.91
CA ALA A 53 19.51 11.02 -8.61
C ALA A 53 19.10 12.00 -9.73
N GLY A 54 18.01 11.72 -10.46
CA GLY A 54 17.47 12.65 -11.46
C GLY A 54 16.90 13.92 -10.84
N TYR A 55 16.23 13.81 -9.68
CA TYR A 55 15.72 14.95 -8.93
C TYR A 55 16.87 15.83 -8.41
N ASP A 56 17.90 15.23 -7.83
CA ASP A 56 19.08 15.93 -7.30
C ASP A 56 19.85 16.69 -8.39
N ARG A 57 19.86 16.16 -9.62
CA ARG A 57 20.43 16.84 -10.80
C ARG A 57 19.50 17.90 -11.41
N GLY A 58 18.28 18.05 -10.91
CA GLY A 58 17.27 18.95 -11.45
C GLY A 58 16.62 18.47 -12.76
N GLU A 59 16.81 17.21 -13.15
CA GLU A 59 16.22 16.60 -14.35
C GLU A 59 14.78 16.16 -14.11
N LEU A 60 14.39 15.96 -12.84
CA LEU A 60 13.03 15.62 -12.43
C LEU A 60 12.45 16.72 -11.55
N VAL A 61 11.18 17.05 -11.79
CA VAL A 61 10.44 18.05 -11.03
C VAL A 61 9.50 17.33 -10.07
N ALA A 62 9.59 17.67 -8.78
CA ALA A 62 8.63 17.21 -7.80
C ALA A 62 7.30 17.94 -7.97
N VAL A 63 6.21 17.22 -7.76
CA VAL A 63 4.87 17.79 -7.62
C VAL A 63 4.51 17.85 -6.14
N ASP A 64 3.61 18.76 -5.78
CA ASP A 64 3.07 18.80 -4.42
C ASP A 64 2.38 17.47 -4.09
N ALA A 65 2.53 17.01 -2.84
CA ALA A 65 2.03 15.71 -2.42
C ALA A 65 0.50 15.64 -2.49
N GLU A 66 -0.21 16.70 -2.10
CA GLU A 66 -1.67 16.73 -2.16
C GLU A 66 -2.16 16.77 -3.60
N GLU A 67 -1.46 17.49 -4.48
CA GLU A 67 -1.72 17.49 -5.91
C GLU A 67 -1.54 16.09 -6.52
N SER A 68 -0.46 15.40 -6.18
CA SER A 68 -0.20 14.02 -6.62
C SER A 68 -1.31 13.06 -6.18
N LEU A 69 -1.70 13.12 -4.90
CA LEU A 69 -2.77 12.29 -4.34
C LEU A 69 -4.14 12.61 -4.98
N ALA A 70 -4.44 13.88 -5.25
CA ALA A 70 -5.66 14.29 -5.93
C ALA A 70 -5.74 13.67 -7.34
N ARG A 71 -4.68 13.80 -8.14
CA ARG A 71 -4.60 13.21 -9.49
C ARG A 71 -4.76 11.69 -9.45
N MET A 72 -4.15 11.01 -8.48
CA MET A 72 -4.30 9.57 -8.30
C MET A 72 -5.75 9.18 -7.96
N ARG A 73 -6.41 9.91 -7.05
CA ARG A 73 -7.82 9.69 -6.69
C ARG A 73 -8.75 9.85 -7.89
N GLU A 74 -8.52 10.87 -8.73
CA GLU A 74 -9.28 11.09 -9.96
C GLU A 74 -9.14 9.93 -10.95
N GLN A 75 -7.91 9.46 -11.18
CA GLN A 75 -7.64 8.33 -12.08
C GLN A 75 -8.31 7.04 -11.59
N LEU A 76 -8.25 6.77 -10.28
CA LEU A 76 -8.92 5.60 -9.69
C LEU A 76 -10.45 5.70 -9.82
N ALA A 77 -11.01 6.89 -9.61
CA ALA A 77 -12.44 7.13 -9.79
C ALA A 77 -12.86 6.92 -11.26
N ALA A 78 -12.06 7.37 -12.23
CA ALA A 78 -12.30 7.13 -13.66
C ALA A 78 -12.32 5.64 -13.99
N ARG A 79 -11.29 4.88 -13.57
CA ARG A 79 -11.22 3.43 -13.80
C ARG A 79 -12.38 2.65 -13.17
N ARG A 80 -12.88 3.08 -12.01
CA ARG A 80 -14.06 2.48 -11.37
C ARG A 80 -15.32 2.70 -12.19
N ARG A 81 -15.50 3.90 -12.76
CA ARG A 81 -16.62 4.19 -13.66
C ARG A 81 -16.56 3.34 -14.93
N GLU A 82 -15.38 3.18 -15.51
CA GLU A 82 -15.17 2.33 -16.69
C GLU A 82 -15.47 0.85 -16.41
N ARG A 83 -15.00 0.32 -15.27
CA ARG A 83 -15.25 -1.08 -14.87
C ARG A 83 -16.69 -1.36 -14.45
N GLY A 84 -17.41 -0.39 -13.89
CA GLY A 84 -18.81 -0.53 -13.50
C GLY A 84 -19.82 -0.35 -14.65
N ALA A 85 -19.35 0.06 -15.83
CA ALA A 85 -20.15 0.21 -17.04
C ALA A 85 -20.14 -1.04 -17.95
N THR A 86 -19.53 -2.14 -17.48
CA THR A 86 -19.49 -3.47 -18.14
C THR A 86 -20.29 -4.48 -17.33
#